data_AF-A0A1A8C1C2-F1
#
_entry.id   AF-A0A1A8C1C2-F1
#
_cell.length_a   1.000
_cell.length_b   1.000
_cell.length_c   1.000
_cell.angle_alpha   90.00
_cell.angle_beta   90.00
_cell.angle_gamma   90.00
#
_symmetry.space_group_name_H-M   'P 1'
#
loop_
_entity.id
_entity.type
_entity.pdbx_description
1 polymer ?
#
loop_
_entity_poly.entity_id
_entity_poly.type
_entity_poly.pdbx_seq_one_letter_code
_entity_poly.pdbx_strand_id
1 'polypeptide(L)'
;NKNRINKAGELLVTSETSRSQQRNLSDCIQKISSIIAEASEKPREATAEESAVRAARLEKRNKERLKEKRIHSATKHSRHVEFD
;
A
#
# COMPACT_ATOMS: atom_id res chain seq x y z
N ASN A 1 3.20 -8.99 -3.26
CA ASN A 1 3.92 -10.22 -2.81
C ASN A 1 5.39 -10.03 -2.38
N LYS A 2 5.90 -8.80 -2.15
CA LYS A 2 7.32 -8.58 -1.76
C LYS A 2 7.72 -9.20 -0.41
N ASN A 3 6.80 -9.30 0.54
CA ASN A 3 7.11 -9.75 1.90
C ASN A 3 7.32 -11.28 2.03
N ARG A 4 7.17 -12.04 0.94
CA ARG A 4 7.23 -13.52 0.92
C ARG A 4 8.48 -14.07 0.20
N ILE A 5 9.41 -13.20 -0.14
CA ILE A 5 10.64 -13.54 -0.87
C ILE A 5 11.79 -13.60 0.14
N ASN A 6 12.55 -14.69 0.14
CA ASN A 6 13.72 -14.83 1.01
C ASN A 6 14.95 -14.08 0.44
N LYS A 7 16.07 -14.07 1.18
CA LYS A 7 17.31 -13.42 0.74
C LYS A 7 17.89 -14.05 -0.54
N ALA A 8 17.59 -15.32 -0.81
CA ALA A 8 17.99 -16.03 -2.01
C ALA A 8 17.09 -15.77 -3.23
N GLY A 9 15.99 -15.02 -3.05
CA GLY A 9 15.03 -14.72 -4.13
C GLY A 9 13.94 -15.78 -4.33
N GLU A 10 13.83 -16.76 -3.45
CA GLU A 10 12.81 -17.82 -3.51
C GLU A 10 11.49 -17.33 -2.90
N LEU A 11 10.36 -17.71 -3.52
CA LEU A 11 9.02 -17.38 -3.04
C LEU A 11 8.52 -18.46 -2.07
N LEU A 12 8.26 -18.06 -0.82
CA LEU A 12 7.71 -18.96 0.20
C LEU A 12 6.17 -19.03 0.12
N VAL A 13 5.64 -20.23 -0.07
CA VAL A 13 4.20 -20.52 -0.05
C VAL A 13 3.89 -21.60 0.97
N THR A 14 3.11 -21.24 1.99
CA THR A 14 2.70 -22.13 3.08
C THR A 14 1.18 -22.22 3.19
N SER A 15 0.70 -23.35 3.71
CA SER A 15 -0.71 -23.61 3.99
C SER A 15 -0.84 -24.43 5.26
N GLU A 16 -1.71 -23.99 6.17
CA GLU A 16 -2.01 -24.64 7.45
C GLU A 16 -3.52 -24.92 7.58
N THR A 17 -4.22 -24.99 6.45
CA THR A 17 -5.69 -25.05 6.39
C THR A 17 -6.26 -26.39 6.85
N SER A 18 -5.48 -27.47 6.74
CA SER A 18 -5.88 -28.82 7.12
C SER A 18 -4.80 -29.52 7.95
N ARG A 19 -5.21 -30.53 8.73
CA ARG A 19 -4.28 -31.48 9.37
C ARG A 19 -3.61 -32.41 8.35
N SER A 20 -4.19 -32.58 7.17
CA SER A 20 -3.65 -33.43 6.11
C SER A 20 -2.62 -32.68 5.26
N GLN A 21 -1.39 -33.21 5.21
CA GLN A 21 -0.31 -32.66 4.38
C GLN A 21 -0.69 -32.60 2.89
N GLN A 22 -1.39 -33.62 2.39
CA GLN A 22 -1.80 -33.66 0.98
C GLN A 22 -2.76 -32.52 0.61
N ARG A 23 -3.69 -32.18 1.52
CA ARG A 23 -4.61 -31.06 1.32
C ARG A 23 -3.89 -29.71 1.36
N ASN A 24 -2.93 -29.57 2.26
CA ASN A 24 -2.11 -28.35 2.34
C ASN A 24 -1.23 -28.19 1.09
N LEU A 25 -0.72 -29.29 0.53
CA LEU A 25 0.02 -29.27 -0.72
C LEU A 25 -0.86 -28.80 -1.88
N SER A 26 -2.08 -29.36 -2.02
CA SER A 26 -3.01 -28.92 -3.08
C SER A 26 -3.38 -27.44 -2.95
N ASP A 27 -3.57 -26.95 -1.73
CA ASP A 27 -3.87 -25.53 -1.48
C ASP A 27 -2.67 -24.63 -1.84
N CYS A 28 -1.45 -25.04 -1.50
CA CYS A 28 -0.25 -24.32 -1.94
C CYS A 28 -0.14 -24.24 -3.48
N ILE A 29 -0.46 -25.32 -4.20
CA ILE A 29 -0.47 -25.33 -5.67
C ILE A 29 -1.52 -24.35 -6.20
N GLN A 30 -2.74 -24.37 -5.65
CA GLN A 30 -3.80 -23.44 -6.03
C GLN A 30 -3.39 -21.98 -5.79
N LYS A 31 -2.80 -21.68 -4.64
CA LYS A 31 -2.26 -20.34 -4.32
C LYS A 31 -1.22 -19.89 -5.33
N ILE A 32 -0.30 -20.76 -5.74
CA ILE A 32 0.70 -20.45 -6.77
C ILE A 32 0.01 -20.10 -8.09
N SER A 33 -0.95 -20.93 -8.53
CA SER A 33 -1.72 -20.67 -9.75
C SER A 33 -2.46 -19.34 -9.70
N SER A 34 -3.08 -19.00 -8.57
CA SER A 34 -3.76 -17.71 -8.39
C SER A 34 -2.79 -16.52 -8.44
N ILE A 35 -1.61 -16.64 -7.82
CA ILE A 35 -0.57 -15.60 -7.88
C ILE A 35 -0.11 -15.37 -9.33
N ILE A 36 0.08 -16.45 -10.09
CA ILE A 36 0.47 -16.37 -11.51
C ILE A 36 -0.64 -15.72 -12.34
N ALA A 37 -1.91 -16.09 -12.09
CA ALA A 37 -3.05 -15.51 -12.79
C ALA A 37 -3.18 -14.00 -12.52
N GLU A 38 -3.09 -13.59 -11.25
CA GLU A 38 -3.11 -12.17 -10.83
C GLU A 38 -1.96 -11.39 -11.47
N ALA A 39 -0.75 -11.97 -11.50
CA ALA A 39 0.41 -11.33 -12.12
C ALA A 39 0.33 -11.27 -13.65
N SER A 40 -0.40 -12.18 -14.28
CA SER A 40 -0.62 -12.21 -15.74
C SER A 40 -1.72 -11.23 -16.17
N GLU A 41 -2.61 -10.87 -15.26
CA GLU A 41 -3.62 -9.84 -15.51
C GLU A 41 -2.92 -8.50 -15.73
N LYS A 42 -3.00 -7.98 -16.96
CA LYS A 42 -2.43 -6.67 -17.27
C LYS A 42 -3.20 -5.63 -16.46
N PRO A 43 -2.52 -4.79 -15.66
CA PRO A 43 -3.21 -3.72 -14.96
C PRO A 43 -3.89 -2.85 -16.00
N ARG A 44 -5.22 -2.66 -15.84
CA ARG A 44 -5.99 -1.78 -16.72
C ARG A 44 -5.34 -0.40 -16.69
N GLU A 45 -4.99 0.11 -17.85
CA GLU A 45 -4.51 1.48 -17.97
C GLU A 45 -5.60 2.40 -17.42
N ALA A 46 -5.24 3.20 -16.42
CA ALA A 46 -6.16 4.17 -15.84
C ALA A 46 -6.58 5.15 -16.94
N THR A 47 -7.88 5.39 -17.07
CA THR A 47 -8.36 6.36 -18.05
C THR A 47 -7.86 7.76 -17.70
N ALA A 48 -7.84 8.67 -18.69
CA ALA A 48 -7.40 10.04 -18.48
C ALA A 48 -8.21 10.74 -17.36
N GLU A 49 -9.50 10.43 -17.27
CA GLU A 49 -10.39 10.94 -16.22
C GLU A 49 -10.01 10.44 -14.82
N GLU A 50 -9.73 9.14 -14.65
CA GLU A 50 -9.30 8.58 -13.37
C GLU A 50 -7.97 9.17 -12.89
N SER A 51 -7.07 9.45 -13.84
CA SER A 51 -5.79 10.10 -13.58
C SER A 51 -5.97 11.54 -13.12
N ALA A 52 -6.86 12.30 -13.75
CA ALA A 52 -7.21 13.66 -13.35
C ALA A 52 -7.86 13.71 -11.95
N VAL A 53 -8.79 12.80 -11.66
CA VAL A 53 -9.41 12.68 -10.34
C VAL A 53 -8.36 12.36 -9.27
N ARG A 54 -7.40 11.47 -9.58
CA ARG A 54 -6.30 11.14 -8.67
C ARG A 54 -5.39 12.34 -8.40
N ALA A 55 -5.06 13.11 -9.43
CA ALA A 55 -4.27 14.33 -9.29
C ALA A 55 -4.99 15.38 -8.42
N ALA A 56 -6.28 15.63 -8.67
CA ALA A 56 -7.09 16.55 -7.87
C ALA A 56 -7.16 16.13 -6.39
N ARG A 57 -7.29 14.82 -6.11
CA ARG A 57 -7.25 14.30 -4.73
C ARG A 57 -5.90 14.56 -4.06
N LEU A 58 -4.80 14.40 -4.78
CA LEU A 58 -3.45 14.67 -4.26
C LEU A 58 -3.25 16.16 -3.95
N GLU A 59 -3.70 17.04 -4.84
CA GLU A 59 -3.65 18.49 -4.63
C GLU A 59 -4.45 18.92 -3.40
N LYS A 60 -5.67 18.39 -3.25
CA LYS A 60 -6.51 18.66 -2.07
C LYS A 60 -5.82 18.28 -0.77
N ARG A 61 -5.28 17.05 -0.68
CA ARG A 61 -4.53 16.60 0.50
C ARG A 61 -3.32 17.49 0.79
N ASN A 62 -2.59 17.92 -0.23
CA ASN A 62 -1.43 18.79 -0.06
C ASN A 62 -1.84 20.17 0.48
N LYS A 63 -2.96 20.72 0.00
CA LYS A 63 -3.51 22.00 0.47
C LYS A 63 -3.94 21.92 1.94
N GLU A 64 -4.63 20.85 2.32
CA GLU A 64 -5.06 20.60 3.70
C GLU A 64 -3.85 20.45 4.62
N ARG A 65 -2.87 19.61 4.26
CA ARG A 65 -1.61 19.46 5.00
C ARG A 65 -0.89 20.80 5.20
N LEU A 66 -0.83 21.64 4.17
CA LEU A 66 -0.16 22.94 4.28
C LEU A 66 -0.94 23.91 5.18
N LYS A 67 -2.26 23.87 5.15
CA LYS A 67 -3.13 24.64 6.05
C LYS A 67 -2.91 24.23 7.50
N GLU A 68 -2.92 22.94 7.80
CA GLU A 68 -2.64 22.41 9.14
C GLU A 68 -1.24 22.81 9.61
N LYS A 69 -0.22 22.68 8.74
CA LYS A 69 1.15 23.09 9.06
C LYS A 69 1.23 24.58 9.45
N ARG A 70 0.54 25.46 8.72
CA ARG A 70 0.47 26.91 9.02
C ARG A 70 -0.23 27.20 10.34
N ILE A 71 -1.36 26.53 10.61
CA ILE A 71 -2.08 26.67 11.87
C ILE A 71 -1.17 26.24 13.03
N HIS A 72 -0.56 25.07 12.94
CA HIS A 72 0.35 24.57 13.97
C HIS A 72 1.56 25.47 14.19
N SER A 73 2.16 26.03 13.13
CA SER A 73 3.27 26.99 13.28
C SER A 73 2.81 28.27 13.97
N ALA A 74 1.65 28.81 13.60
CA ALA A 74 1.09 30.02 14.22
C ALA A 74 0.78 29.80 15.71
N THR A 75 0.14 28.68 16.06
CA THR A 75 -0.15 28.30 17.45
C THR A 75 1.13 28.06 18.28
N LYS A 76 2.23 27.63 17.65
CA LYS A 76 3.53 27.50 18.34
C LYS A 76 4.15 28.88 18.57
N HIS A 77 4.14 29.73 17.55
CA HIS A 77 4.67 31.08 17.65
C HIS A 77 3.90 31.92 18.67
N SER A 78 2.56 31.82 18.71
CA SER A 78 1.74 32.54 19.69
C SER A 78 1.95 32.11 21.14
N ARG A 79 2.56 30.94 21.37
CA ARG A 79 2.95 30.46 22.71
C ARG A 79 4.34 30.95 23.13
N HIS A 80 5.09 31.56 22.22
CA HIS A 80 6.36 32.16 22.56
C HIS A 80 6.09 33.44 23.35
N VAL A 81 6.51 33.44 24.62
CA VAL A 81 6.65 34.67 25.39
C VAL A 81 8.04 35.21 25.05
N GLU A 82 8.12 36.39 24.44
CA GLU A 82 9.38 37.13 24.36
C GLU A 82 9.65 37.74 25.74
N PHE A 83 10.82 37.45 26.29
CA PHE A 83 11.33 38.10 27.47
C PHE A 83 12.33 39.15 26.98
N ASP A 84 11.96 40.43 27.07
CA ASP A 84 12.89 41.57 26.98
C ASP A 84 13.76 41.67 28.24
#